data_AF-A0A660UB81-F1
#
_entry.id   AF-A0A660UB81-F1
#
_cell.length_a   1.000
_cell.length_b   1.000
_cell.length_c   1.000
_cell.angle_alpha   90.00
_cell.angle_beta   90.00
_cell.angle_gamma   90.00
#
_symmetry.space_group_name_H-M   'P 1'
#
loop_
_entity.id
_entity.type
_entity.pdbx_description
1 polymer ?
#
loop_
_entity_poly.entity_id
_entity_poly.type
_entity_poly.pdbx_seq_one_letter_code
_entity_poly.pdbx_strand_id
1 'polypeptide(L)'
;MSVFQPAETLRRYRALFLACEAIGWLHMAGKAKADFLRRYGGAVVNYDYQRWYEQETPPFPWDDLLGWIKERFAEVEGVRINWPDVPARFITEHTKQNPGMLGLLQAGHAIASGVEKQSYPDPTIWYLSQDVTHMWLSSAFGRPTRNLLADPPEALTGDGWKRLVEEIRHILEELKSLGTGQVADVGSWRSWRDRAIGPQSFLRRAFLSTAAETRLPNNDVTLWDQSYVAAALFKSAVAGAVLEASKRKTFPWDSSRLKQLTRWRLLTVGIGTDHYEARAVKIGDWKGAEADVQRFFDRVCVLIEVDLAVGSLLYQDTSVAVFSFPGERYDEGDFDDRTFARWLEGWEEWLQEQVNGFARELQLETPPYLKLSRPTRSLVPMARQMRKARAVLAVPVHRPWKLSTVGNKGHVCPVCQVRLNDDPKRKSHPCKVCERRRTGRLDAWLSGKLGSDTIWMDEVADHNGRVALLTLSLDLDPWLEGDRVDSLRTQAISEWRRFNPVLKNQANPIDTKRPFESMLRYLLSILNQRTSEGDYQYNWNDPVLSSLSRGFPWEPRLHPSGTSGEVLWRSFFNKLVEDRARDEVSWDILKEDSLGKNTLGM
;
A
#
# COMPACT_ATOMS: atom_id res chain seq x y z
N MET A 1 -9.26 32.43 3.18
CA MET A 1 -9.28 31.34 2.17
C MET A 1 -10.63 30.66 2.29
N SER A 2 -11.32 30.37 1.18
CA SER A 2 -12.54 29.58 1.21
C SER A 2 -12.25 28.20 1.81
N VAL A 3 -13.15 27.70 2.65
CA VAL A 3 -13.02 26.38 3.27
C VAL A 3 -13.09 25.32 2.17
N PHE A 4 -12.08 24.45 2.08
CA PHE A 4 -12.08 23.33 1.14
C PHE A 4 -13.03 22.24 1.67
N GLN A 5 -14.30 22.35 1.29
CA GLN A 5 -15.40 21.52 1.80
C GLN A 5 -15.13 20.00 1.80
N PRO A 6 -14.48 19.40 0.77
CA PRO A 6 -14.16 17.97 0.80
C PRO A 6 -13.33 17.53 2.02
N ALA A 7 -12.38 18.36 2.46
CA ALA A 7 -11.59 18.06 3.67
C ALA A 7 -12.44 18.11 4.95
N GLU A 8 -13.37 19.05 5.05
CA GLU A 8 -14.30 19.12 6.18
C GLU A 8 -15.27 17.94 6.23
N THR A 9 -15.73 17.47 5.06
CA THR A 9 -16.48 16.22 4.96
C THR A 9 -15.66 15.07 5.55
N LEU A 10 -14.39 14.92 5.16
CA LEU A 10 -13.57 13.83 5.71
C LEU A 10 -13.37 13.94 7.23
N ARG A 11 -13.11 15.14 7.75
CA ARG A 11 -12.98 15.39 9.19
C ARG A 11 -14.24 15.02 9.97
N ARG A 12 -15.43 15.29 9.41
CA ARG A 12 -16.72 14.91 10.02
C ARG A 12 -16.89 13.40 10.16
N TYR A 13 -16.39 12.62 9.19
CA TYR A 13 -16.49 11.16 9.17
C TYR A 13 -15.19 10.46 9.63
N ARG A 14 -14.23 11.17 10.23
CA ARG A 14 -12.94 10.61 10.69
C ARG A 14 -13.08 9.33 11.50
N ALA A 15 -14.01 9.32 12.47
CA ALA A 15 -14.24 8.17 13.33
C ALA A 15 -14.72 6.92 12.54
N LEU A 16 -15.51 7.11 11.48
CA LEU A 16 -15.90 6.02 10.58
C LEU A 16 -14.68 5.43 9.88
N PHE A 17 -13.81 6.27 9.33
CA PHE A 17 -12.64 5.84 8.57
C PHE A 17 -11.62 5.10 9.44
N LEU A 18 -11.33 5.62 10.64
CA LEU A 18 -10.44 4.98 11.60
C LEU A 18 -11.02 3.66 12.12
N ALA A 19 -12.34 3.57 12.28
CA ALA A 19 -12.98 2.30 12.61
C ALA A 19 -12.91 1.28 11.47
N CYS A 20 -13.05 1.72 10.22
CA CYS A 20 -12.83 0.86 9.05
C CYS A 20 -11.37 0.38 8.97
N GLU A 21 -10.41 1.25 9.30
CA GLU A 21 -9.00 0.85 9.41
C GLU A 21 -8.81 -0.27 10.45
N ALA A 22 -9.39 -0.11 11.65
CA ALA A 22 -9.32 -1.12 12.70
C ALA A 22 -9.95 -2.46 12.29
N ILE A 23 -11.14 -2.42 11.66
CA ILE A 23 -11.75 -3.63 11.07
C ILE A 23 -10.81 -4.27 10.04
N GLY A 24 -10.20 -3.45 9.19
CA GLY A 24 -9.22 -3.90 8.21
C GLY A 24 -7.98 -4.53 8.83
N TRP A 25 -7.47 -4.04 9.96
CA TRP A 25 -6.37 -4.71 10.66
C TRP A 25 -6.79 -6.09 11.15
N LEU A 26 -8.01 -6.20 11.68
CA LEU A 26 -8.44 -7.36 12.47
C LEU A 26 -9.17 -8.45 11.68
N HIS A 27 -9.59 -8.18 10.44
CA HIS A 27 -10.41 -9.12 9.66
C HIS A 27 -9.79 -10.51 9.43
N MET A 28 -8.46 -10.65 9.56
CA MET A 28 -7.73 -11.92 9.47
C MET A 28 -7.09 -12.36 10.80
N ALA A 29 -7.45 -11.76 11.94
CA ALA A 29 -6.82 -12.04 13.23
C ALA A 29 -6.77 -13.55 13.59
N GLY A 30 -7.78 -14.32 13.17
CA GLY A 30 -7.82 -15.77 13.37
C GLY A 30 -6.66 -16.54 12.72
N LYS A 31 -5.92 -15.95 11.78
CA LYS A 31 -4.70 -16.56 11.22
C LYS A 31 -3.53 -16.57 12.22
N ALA A 32 -3.59 -15.75 13.27
CA ALA A 32 -2.57 -15.70 14.33
C ALA A 32 -2.72 -16.82 15.39
N LYS A 33 -3.40 -17.92 15.06
CA LYS A 33 -3.50 -19.13 15.90
C LYS A 33 -2.73 -20.27 15.24
N ALA A 34 -1.96 -21.03 16.00
CA ALA A 34 -1.16 -22.15 15.45
C ALA A 34 -2.00 -23.18 14.67
N ASP A 35 -3.27 -23.33 15.02
CA ASP A 35 -4.20 -24.24 14.34
C ASP A 35 -4.49 -23.85 12.89
N PHE A 36 -4.41 -22.56 12.55
CA PHE A 36 -4.42 -22.10 11.16
C PHE A 36 -3.25 -22.73 10.40
N LEU A 37 -2.04 -22.57 10.91
CA LEU A 37 -0.84 -23.10 10.26
C LEU A 37 -0.85 -24.63 10.19
N ARG A 38 -1.30 -25.32 11.24
CA ARG A 38 -1.43 -26.80 11.23
C ARG A 38 -2.39 -27.27 10.16
N ARG A 39 -3.57 -26.64 10.05
CA ARG A 39 -4.58 -26.97 9.04
C ARG A 39 -4.03 -26.77 7.61
N TYR A 40 -3.36 -25.65 7.36
CA TYR A 40 -2.75 -25.36 6.05
C TYR A 40 -1.46 -26.15 5.80
N GLY A 41 -0.86 -26.73 6.84
CA GLY A 41 0.21 -27.71 6.79
C GLY A 41 -0.25 -29.16 6.60
N GLY A 42 -1.55 -29.39 6.37
CA GLY A 42 -2.13 -30.70 6.10
C GLY A 42 -2.56 -31.50 7.33
N ALA A 43 -2.46 -30.95 8.54
CA ALA A 43 -2.97 -31.62 9.73
C ALA A 43 -4.50 -31.52 9.83
N VAL A 44 -5.11 -32.59 10.37
CA VAL A 44 -6.55 -32.62 10.64
C VAL A 44 -6.82 -31.86 11.95
N VAL A 45 -7.27 -30.61 11.82
CA VAL A 45 -7.61 -29.74 12.95
C VAL A 45 -9.01 -29.16 12.76
N ASN A 46 -9.85 -29.24 13.79
CA ASN A 46 -11.18 -28.62 13.79
C ASN A 46 -11.10 -27.13 14.16
N TYR A 47 -10.49 -26.33 13.28
CA TYR A 47 -10.33 -24.89 13.46
C TYR A 47 -10.75 -24.13 12.20
N ASP A 48 -11.70 -23.22 12.33
CA ASP A 48 -12.03 -22.23 11.32
C ASP A 48 -11.54 -20.85 11.76
N TYR A 49 -10.51 -20.34 11.07
CA TYR A 49 -9.93 -19.03 11.35
C TYR A 49 -10.92 -17.88 11.11
N GLN A 50 -11.96 -18.09 10.29
CA GLN A 50 -12.97 -17.08 10.01
C GLN A 50 -14.02 -16.99 11.14
N ARG A 51 -14.04 -17.98 12.05
CA ARG A 51 -14.96 -18.08 13.20
C ARG A 51 -14.21 -18.23 14.52
N TRP A 52 -12.98 -17.73 14.59
CA TRP A 52 -12.15 -17.82 15.79
C TRP A 52 -12.86 -17.22 17.02
N TYR A 53 -13.61 -16.14 16.81
CA TYR A 53 -14.32 -15.40 17.85
C TYR A 53 -15.43 -16.21 18.54
N GLU A 54 -16.01 -17.21 17.86
CA GLU A 54 -17.04 -18.10 18.41
C GLU A 54 -16.44 -19.15 19.35
N GLN A 55 -15.14 -19.42 19.20
CA GLN A 55 -14.41 -20.45 19.95
C GLN A 55 -13.74 -19.91 21.21
N GLU A 56 -13.76 -18.59 21.41
CA GLU A 56 -13.31 -17.96 22.64
C GLU A 56 -14.35 -18.14 23.75
N THR A 57 -13.92 -18.13 25.01
CA THR A 57 -14.81 -18.29 26.17
C THR A 57 -14.59 -17.14 27.16
N PRO A 58 -15.53 -16.18 27.26
CA PRO A 58 -16.74 -16.03 26.43
C PRO A 58 -16.42 -15.67 24.96
N PRO A 59 -17.37 -15.86 24.02
CA PRO A 59 -17.20 -15.44 22.63
C PRO A 59 -16.81 -13.95 22.51
N PHE A 60 -15.98 -13.62 21.52
CA PHE A 60 -15.49 -12.25 21.36
C PHE A 60 -16.64 -11.32 20.93
N PRO A 61 -16.88 -10.19 21.64
CA PRO A 61 -18.11 -9.41 21.52
C PRO A 61 -18.02 -8.34 20.40
N TRP A 62 -17.95 -8.78 19.13
CA TRP A 62 -17.85 -7.87 17.98
C TRP A 62 -18.97 -6.84 17.92
N ASP A 63 -20.21 -7.27 18.19
CA ASP A 63 -21.40 -6.42 18.07
C ASP A 63 -21.39 -5.31 19.13
N ASP A 64 -20.99 -5.63 20.36
CA ASP A 64 -20.88 -4.64 21.44
C ASP A 64 -19.78 -3.60 21.15
N LEU A 65 -18.67 -4.03 20.53
CA LEU A 65 -17.51 -3.19 20.29
C LEU A 65 -17.66 -2.32 19.03
N LEU A 66 -18.38 -2.78 18.01
CA LEU A 66 -18.47 -2.11 16.70
C LEU A 66 -19.90 -1.66 16.32
N GLY A 67 -20.94 -2.06 17.05
CA GLY A 67 -22.34 -1.74 16.74
C GLY A 67 -22.61 -0.24 16.63
N TRP A 68 -21.93 0.55 17.47
CA TRP A 68 -22.03 2.03 17.50
C TRP A 68 -21.72 2.68 16.15
N ILE A 69 -20.89 2.06 15.30
CA ILE A 69 -20.48 2.61 14.01
C ILE A 69 -21.68 2.67 13.08
N LYS A 70 -22.43 1.57 12.96
CA LYS A 70 -23.63 1.47 12.11
C LYS A 70 -24.75 2.38 12.64
N GLU A 71 -24.92 2.44 13.95
CA GLU A 71 -25.90 3.32 14.60
C GLU A 71 -25.63 4.79 14.30
N ARG A 72 -24.35 5.20 14.35
CA ARG A 72 -23.95 6.58 14.11
C ARG A 72 -23.85 6.95 12.63
N PHE A 73 -23.43 6.01 11.78
CA PHE A 73 -23.14 6.21 10.37
C PHE A 73 -24.03 5.34 9.48
N ALA A 74 -25.35 5.41 9.70
CA ALA A 74 -26.32 4.70 8.87
C ALA A 74 -26.44 5.27 7.45
N GLU A 75 -26.12 6.54 7.28
CA GLU A 75 -26.16 7.27 6.01
C GLU A 75 -25.03 8.32 5.93
N VAL A 76 -24.77 8.78 4.70
CA VAL A 76 -23.83 9.85 4.39
C VAL A 76 -24.56 10.87 3.54
N GLU A 77 -24.77 12.08 4.08
CA GLU A 77 -25.47 13.19 3.38
C GLU A 77 -26.83 12.74 2.76
N GLY A 78 -27.58 11.91 3.50
CA GLY A 78 -28.87 11.35 3.09
C GLY A 78 -28.80 10.11 2.18
N VAL A 79 -27.61 9.58 1.88
CA VAL A 79 -27.42 8.33 1.14
C VAL A 79 -27.16 7.18 2.13
N ARG A 80 -28.08 6.22 2.22
CA ARG A 80 -27.97 5.07 3.11
C ARG A 80 -26.73 4.22 2.80
N ILE A 81 -25.93 3.92 3.84
CA ILE A 81 -24.81 2.99 3.73
C ILE A 81 -25.35 1.56 3.88
N ASN A 82 -24.96 0.68 2.96
CA ASN A 82 -25.22 -0.75 3.08
C ASN A 82 -24.19 -1.39 4.02
N TRP A 83 -24.63 -1.63 5.26
CA TRP A 83 -23.87 -2.31 6.31
C TRP A 83 -24.24 -3.80 6.39
N PRO A 84 -23.30 -4.69 6.76
CA PRO A 84 -23.69 -6.04 7.19
C PRO A 84 -24.67 -5.99 8.37
N ASP A 85 -25.43 -7.08 8.54
CA ASP A 85 -26.39 -7.23 9.63
C ASP A 85 -25.68 -7.23 10.98
N VAL A 86 -24.54 -7.93 11.07
CA VAL A 86 -23.66 -8.01 12.24
C VAL A 86 -22.20 -7.71 11.85
N PRO A 87 -21.43 -6.94 12.65
CA PRO A 87 -20.00 -6.69 12.43
C PRO A 87 -19.14 -7.92 12.19
N ALA A 88 -19.45 -9.06 12.81
CA ALA A 88 -18.69 -10.31 12.62
C ALA A 88 -18.58 -10.75 11.15
N ARG A 89 -19.49 -10.31 10.26
CA ARG A 89 -19.42 -10.62 8.82
C ARG A 89 -18.18 -10.05 8.12
N PHE A 90 -17.55 -8.99 8.66
CA PHE A 90 -16.27 -8.53 8.14
C PHE A 90 -15.17 -9.59 8.27
N ILE A 91 -15.27 -10.48 9.27
CA ILE A 91 -14.35 -11.60 9.48
C ILE A 91 -14.80 -12.83 8.68
N THR A 92 -16.09 -13.17 8.70
CA THR A 92 -16.56 -14.41 8.05
C THR A 92 -16.64 -14.32 6.52
N GLU A 93 -16.70 -13.12 5.95
CA GLU A 93 -16.99 -12.92 4.52
C GLU A 93 -15.96 -12.09 3.77
N HIS A 94 -14.80 -11.76 4.35
CA HIS A 94 -13.76 -10.95 3.68
C HIS A 94 -13.22 -11.55 2.37
N THR A 95 -13.36 -12.86 2.16
CA THR A 95 -12.95 -13.54 0.92
C THR A 95 -14.06 -13.59 -0.15
N LYS A 96 -15.30 -13.26 0.22
CA LYS A 96 -16.49 -13.39 -0.65
C LYS A 96 -16.67 -12.20 -1.60
N GLN A 97 -17.87 -12.06 -2.14
CA GLN A 97 -18.32 -10.93 -2.94
C GLN A 97 -19.69 -10.48 -2.42
N ASN A 98 -19.74 -9.28 -1.87
CA ASN A 98 -20.90 -8.67 -1.24
C ASN A 98 -21.03 -7.20 -1.66
N PRO A 99 -22.22 -6.59 -1.49
CA PRO A 99 -22.38 -5.16 -1.62
C PRO A 99 -21.83 -4.39 -0.41
N GLY A 100 -21.91 -3.07 -0.47
CA GLY A 100 -21.73 -2.16 0.65
C GLY A 100 -20.33 -2.16 1.25
N MET A 101 -20.27 -1.95 2.57
CA MET A 101 -19.02 -1.92 3.35
C MET A 101 -18.21 -3.21 3.21
N LEU A 102 -18.89 -4.37 3.15
CA LEU A 102 -18.23 -5.66 2.90
C LEU A 102 -17.58 -5.69 1.52
N GLY A 103 -18.25 -5.19 0.49
CA GLY A 103 -17.71 -5.10 -0.86
C GLY A 103 -16.43 -4.26 -0.94
N LEU A 104 -16.37 -3.17 -0.18
CA LEU A 104 -15.18 -2.30 -0.10
C LEU A 104 -14.03 -2.95 0.68
N LEU A 105 -14.29 -3.63 1.80
CA LEU A 105 -13.25 -4.41 2.50
C LEU A 105 -12.72 -5.52 1.59
N GLN A 106 -13.61 -6.25 0.92
CA GLN A 106 -13.25 -7.32 -0.02
C GLN A 106 -12.43 -6.81 -1.20
N ALA A 107 -12.66 -5.57 -1.65
CA ALA A 107 -11.84 -4.93 -2.67
C ALA A 107 -10.39 -4.77 -2.17
N GLY A 108 -10.20 -4.16 -0.99
CA GLY A 108 -8.88 -3.97 -0.38
C GLY A 108 -8.18 -5.30 -0.08
N HIS A 109 -8.90 -6.26 0.51
CA HIS A 109 -8.40 -7.61 0.78
C HIS A 109 -7.96 -8.32 -0.50
N ALA A 110 -8.69 -8.17 -1.61
CA ALA A 110 -8.35 -8.81 -2.88
C ALA A 110 -7.01 -8.31 -3.45
N ILE A 111 -6.68 -7.03 -3.29
CA ILE A 111 -5.39 -6.49 -3.74
C ILE A 111 -4.24 -7.03 -2.87
N ALA A 112 -4.44 -7.06 -1.55
CA ALA A 112 -3.43 -7.59 -0.63
C ALA A 112 -3.23 -9.11 -0.72
N SER A 113 -4.18 -9.85 -1.31
CA SER A 113 -4.19 -11.33 -1.32
C SER A 113 -3.92 -11.98 -2.68
N GLY A 114 -3.81 -11.19 -3.76
CA GLY A 114 -4.30 -11.60 -5.08
C GLY A 114 -3.34 -11.58 -6.28
N VAL A 115 -2.03 -11.40 -6.11
CA VAL A 115 -1.14 -11.37 -7.28
C VAL A 115 -0.64 -12.76 -7.71
N GLU A 116 -0.25 -13.66 -6.80
CA GLU A 116 0.20 -15.01 -7.20
C GLU A 116 -0.82 -16.15 -7.07
N LYS A 117 -2.02 -15.90 -6.54
CA LYS A 117 -3.11 -16.91 -6.60
C LYS A 117 -3.68 -17.08 -8.03
N GLN A 118 -2.99 -16.54 -9.03
CA GLN A 118 -3.42 -16.46 -10.43
C GLN A 118 -3.08 -17.72 -11.23
N SER A 119 -2.21 -18.60 -10.72
CA SER A 119 -1.93 -19.89 -11.34
C SER A 119 -3.16 -20.79 -11.24
N TYR A 120 -3.81 -21.02 -12.38
CA TYR A 120 -4.97 -21.90 -12.51
C TYR A 120 -4.62 -23.06 -13.45
N PRO A 121 -5.07 -24.30 -13.18
CA PRO A 121 -5.91 -24.73 -12.05
C PRO A 121 -5.15 -24.86 -10.73
N ASP A 122 -5.85 -24.78 -9.59
CA ASP A 122 -5.30 -24.87 -8.22
C ASP A 122 -4.30 -26.03 -7.96
N PRO A 123 -4.42 -27.24 -8.58
CA PRO A 123 -3.43 -28.29 -8.43
C PRO A 123 -2.01 -27.91 -8.88
N THR A 124 -1.88 -26.89 -9.75
CA THR A 124 -0.59 -26.46 -10.29
C THR A 124 0.29 -25.75 -9.27
N ILE A 125 -0.25 -25.32 -8.12
CA ILE A 125 0.51 -24.62 -7.06
C ILE A 125 0.58 -25.41 -5.76
N TRP A 126 0.03 -26.62 -5.72
CA TRP A 126 0.03 -27.44 -4.50
C TRP A 126 1.46 -27.75 -4.04
N TYR A 127 2.40 -27.90 -4.98
CA TYR A 127 3.81 -28.21 -4.73
C TYR A 127 4.54 -27.12 -3.93
N LEU A 128 3.97 -25.91 -3.87
CA LEU A 128 4.50 -24.80 -3.09
C LEU A 128 4.02 -24.81 -1.63
N SER A 129 3.12 -25.74 -1.26
CA SER A 129 2.61 -25.84 0.11
C SER A 129 3.68 -26.35 1.07
N GLN A 130 3.70 -25.79 2.26
CA GLN A 130 4.54 -26.25 3.36
C GLN A 130 3.75 -27.21 4.25
N ASP A 131 4.35 -28.32 4.66
CA ASP A 131 3.76 -29.23 5.66
C ASP A 131 4.05 -28.77 7.10
N VAL A 132 3.47 -29.45 8.09
CA VAL A 132 3.62 -29.09 9.52
C VAL A 132 5.06 -29.15 10.05
N THR A 133 5.96 -29.90 9.41
CA THR A 133 7.38 -29.97 9.78
C THR A 133 8.20 -28.87 9.10
N HIS A 134 7.69 -28.31 7.99
CA HIS A 134 8.36 -27.30 7.16
C HIS A 134 7.61 -25.96 7.12
N MET A 135 6.85 -25.59 8.16
CA MET A 135 6.10 -24.33 8.18
C MET A 135 7.02 -23.13 8.47
N TRP A 136 7.77 -22.66 7.47
CA TRP A 136 8.73 -21.58 7.60
C TRP A 136 8.14 -20.22 7.26
N LEU A 137 8.48 -19.22 8.08
CA LEU A 137 8.49 -17.81 7.70
C LEU A 137 9.85 -17.48 7.10
N SER A 138 9.90 -16.87 5.92
CA SER A 138 11.14 -16.46 5.25
C SER A 138 11.35 -14.95 5.25
N SER A 139 12.55 -14.50 4.87
CA SER A 139 12.79 -13.12 4.45
C SER A 139 12.26 -12.88 3.04
N ALA A 140 12.15 -11.61 2.65
CA ALA A 140 11.80 -11.20 1.28
C ALA A 140 12.77 -11.71 0.19
N PHE A 141 13.93 -12.25 0.59
CA PHE A 141 14.93 -12.86 -0.30
C PHE A 141 14.94 -14.39 -0.22
N GLY A 142 13.89 -15.00 0.36
CA GLY A 142 13.71 -16.46 0.40
C GLY A 142 14.55 -17.18 1.45
N ARG A 143 15.25 -16.48 2.36
CA ARG A 143 15.99 -17.11 3.46
C ARG A 143 15.01 -17.54 4.55
N PRO A 144 14.96 -18.82 4.97
CA PRO A 144 14.15 -19.23 6.11
C PRO A 144 14.61 -18.50 7.38
N THR A 145 13.68 -17.84 8.06
CA THR A 145 13.95 -17.04 9.26
C THR A 145 13.53 -17.77 10.52
N ARG A 146 12.35 -18.41 10.51
CA ARG A 146 11.80 -19.11 11.68
C ARG A 146 10.83 -20.22 11.27
N ASN A 147 10.90 -21.38 11.91
CA ASN A 147 9.89 -22.43 11.77
C ASN A 147 8.76 -22.16 12.77
N LEU A 148 7.58 -21.79 12.28
CA LEU A 148 6.47 -21.28 13.08
C LEU A 148 5.80 -22.34 13.98
N LEU A 149 6.02 -23.64 13.71
CA LEU A 149 5.45 -24.73 14.50
C LEU A 149 6.49 -25.42 15.40
N ALA A 150 7.76 -25.46 15.00
CA ALA A 150 8.84 -26.02 15.81
C ALA A 150 9.40 -25.03 16.84
N ASP A 151 9.40 -23.74 16.52
CA ASP A 151 9.78 -22.63 17.40
C ASP A 151 8.72 -21.54 17.31
N PRO A 152 7.55 -21.70 17.95
CA PRO A 152 6.45 -20.77 17.79
C PRO A 152 6.75 -19.41 18.46
N PRO A 153 6.53 -18.28 17.77
CA PRO A 153 6.48 -16.96 18.42
C PRO A 153 5.38 -16.87 19.47
N GLU A 154 5.48 -15.88 20.35
CA GLU A 154 4.53 -15.64 21.45
C GLU A 154 3.07 -15.71 20.96
N ALA A 155 2.74 -15.04 19.86
CA ALA A 155 1.38 -14.99 19.31
C ALA A 155 0.77 -16.37 18.98
N LEU A 156 1.59 -17.36 18.63
CA LEU A 156 1.15 -18.71 18.28
C LEU A 156 1.06 -19.67 19.48
N THR A 157 1.43 -19.20 20.67
CA THR A 157 1.23 -19.93 21.94
C THR A 157 -0.18 -19.72 22.49
N GLY A 158 -0.65 -20.59 23.38
CA GLY A 158 -1.96 -20.45 24.00
C GLY A 158 -2.12 -19.16 24.82
N ASP A 159 -1.10 -18.78 25.57
CA ASP A 159 -1.12 -17.56 26.40
C ASP A 159 -0.94 -16.28 25.57
N GLY A 160 -0.06 -16.31 24.56
CA GLY A 160 0.09 -15.19 23.65
C GLY A 160 -1.13 -14.96 22.76
N TRP A 161 -1.86 -16.02 22.38
CA TRP A 161 -3.16 -15.89 21.73
C TRP A 161 -4.18 -15.19 22.62
N LYS A 162 -4.33 -15.61 23.89
CA LYS A 162 -5.23 -14.93 24.85
C LYS A 162 -4.87 -13.46 25.02
N ARG A 163 -3.58 -13.16 25.16
CA ARG A 163 -3.07 -11.79 25.24
C ARG A 163 -3.41 -10.98 23.98
N LEU A 164 -3.30 -11.59 22.80
CA LEU A 164 -3.66 -10.95 21.54
C LEU A 164 -5.15 -10.64 21.47
N VAL A 165 -6.01 -11.58 21.88
CA VAL A 165 -7.47 -11.38 21.92
C VAL A 165 -7.82 -10.24 22.88
N GLU A 166 -7.17 -10.16 24.04
CA GLU A 166 -7.39 -9.06 25.00
C GLU A 166 -6.88 -7.71 24.47
N GLU A 167 -5.73 -7.69 23.81
CA GLU A 167 -5.22 -6.49 23.14
C GLU A 167 -6.20 -6.00 22.06
N ILE A 168 -6.76 -6.91 21.26
CA ILE A 168 -7.76 -6.58 20.25
C ILE A 168 -9.01 -5.97 20.91
N ARG A 169 -9.47 -6.54 22.04
CA ARG A 169 -10.57 -5.97 22.82
C ARG A 169 -10.25 -4.54 23.25
N HIS A 170 -9.11 -4.31 23.89
CA HIS A 170 -8.71 -2.98 24.36
C HIS A 170 -8.61 -1.94 23.22
N ILE A 171 -8.02 -2.31 22.08
CA ILE A 171 -7.95 -1.42 20.90
C ILE A 171 -9.35 -0.98 20.46
N LEU A 172 -10.32 -1.90 20.45
CA LEU A 172 -11.69 -1.63 20.03
C LEU A 172 -12.50 -0.88 21.10
N GLU A 173 -12.25 -1.10 22.38
CA GLU A 173 -12.84 -0.34 23.49
C GLU A 173 -12.40 1.13 23.47
N GLU A 174 -11.10 1.38 23.29
CA GLU A 174 -10.58 2.75 23.11
C GLU A 174 -11.17 3.42 21.87
N LEU A 175 -11.22 2.70 20.74
CA LEU A 175 -11.85 3.18 19.51
C LEU A 175 -13.32 3.54 19.72
N LYS A 176 -14.09 2.67 20.39
CA LYS A 176 -15.49 2.91 20.74
C LYS A 176 -15.61 4.16 21.61
N SER A 177 -14.78 4.29 22.65
CA SER A 177 -14.78 5.46 23.55
C SER A 177 -14.53 6.77 22.81
N LEU A 178 -13.49 6.83 21.96
CA LEU A 178 -13.19 8.00 21.13
C LEU A 178 -14.31 8.31 20.14
N GLY A 179 -14.86 7.25 19.53
CA GLY A 179 -15.99 7.32 18.61
C GLY A 179 -17.22 7.91 19.27
N THR A 180 -17.78 7.24 20.28
CA THR A 180 -19.03 7.65 20.94
C THR A 180 -18.89 8.96 21.72
N GLY A 181 -17.69 9.27 22.22
CA GLY A 181 -17.39 10.54 22.89
C GLY A 181 -17.26 11.74 21.95
N GLN A 182 -17.36 11.55 20.63
CA GLN A 182 -17.23 12.60 19.61
C GLN A 182 -15.94 13.42 19.72
N VAL A 183 -14.83 12.77 20.07
CA VAL A 183 -13.54 13.45 20.25
C VAL A 183 -13.08 14.09 18.94
N ALA A 184 -13.05 15.41 18.89
CA ALA A 184 -12.60 16.17 17.71
C ALA A 184 -11.06 16.28 17.61
N ASP A 185 -10.38 16.16 18.76
CA ASP A 185 -8.92 16.30 18.87
C ASP A 185 -8.18 15.22 18.07
N VAL A 186 -7.38 15.64 17.10
CA VAL A 186 -6.56 14.76 16.24
C VAL A 186 -5.48 14.06 17.05
N GLY A 187 -4.96 14.69 18.11
CA GLY A 187 -3.90 14.11 18.95
C GLY A 187 -4.33 12.82 19.64
N SER A 188 -5.57 12.78 20.14
CA SER A 188 -6.17 11.62 20.80
C SER A 188 -6.32 10.43 19.84
N TRP A 189 -6.79 10.68 18.62
CA TRP A 189 -6.89 9.66 17.56
C TRP A 189 -5.52 9.16 17.12
N ARG A 190 -4.54 10.06 16.99
CA ARG A 190 -3.16 9.68 16.69
C ARG A 190 -2.60 8.78 17.78
N SER A 191 -2.79 9.16 19.04
CA SER A 191 -2.29 8.42 20.20
C SER A 191 -2.88 7.01 20.28
N TRP A 192 -4.19 6.87 20.00
CA TRP A 192 -4.83 5.56 19.88
C TRP A 192 -4.21 4.72 18.75
N ARG A 193 -4.07 5.30 17.56
CA ARG A 193 -3.48 4.60 16.40
C ARG A 193 -2.04 4.16 16.67
N ASP A 194 -1.23 5.03 17.27
CA ASP A 194 0.17 4.74 17.63
C ASP A 194 0.27 3.63 18.69
N ARG A 195 -0.65 3.55 19.66
CA ARG A 195 -0.73 2.41 20.59
C ARG A 195 -1.19 1.13 19.89
N ALA A 196 -2.24 1.22 19.07
CA ALA A 196 -2.86 0.07 18.43
C ALA A 196 -1.93 -0.59 17.40
N ILE A 197 -1.17 0.19 16.62
CA ILE A 197 -0.39 -0.31 15.50
C ILE A 197 1.03 0.26 15.36
N GLY A 198 1.48 1.11 16.28
CA GLY A 198 2.83 1.66 16.23
C GLY A 198 3.92 0.60 16.45
N PRO A 199 5.21 0.97 16.35
CA PRO A 199 6.34 0.04 16.48
C PRO A 199 6.35 -0.78 17.77
N GLN A 200 5.78 -0.25 18.86
CA GLN A 200 5.71 -0.91 20.17
C GLN A 200 4.41 -1.71 20.40
N SER A 201 3.45 -1.63 19.48
CA SER A 201 2.17 -2.34 19.56
C SER A 201 2.35 -3.85 19.69
N PHE A 202 1.58 -4.48 20.58
CA PHE A 202 1.54 -5.94 20.67
C PHE A 202 0.86 -6.55 19.43
N LEU A 203 -0.22 -5.97 18.94
CA LEU A 203 -0.91 -6.40 17.71
C LEU A 203 0.06 -6.45 16.52
N ARG A 204 0.83 -5.36 16.30
CA ARG A 204 1.80 -5.30 15.20
C ARG A 204 2.89 -6.36 15.35
N ARG A 205 3.48 -6.50 16.53
CA ARG A 205 4.51 -7.52 16.79
C ARG A 205 3.97 -8.94 16.60
N ALA A 206 2.77 -9.23 17.08
CA ALA A 206 2.13 -10.53 16.93
C ALA A 206 1.91 -10.86 15.44
N PHE A 207 1.38 -9.93 14.67
CA PHE A 207 1.07 -10.15 13.25
C PHE A 207 2.32 -10.21 12.37
N LEU A 208 3.38 -9.48 12.71
CA LEU A 208 4.69 -9.60 12.03
C LEU A 208 5.37 -10.94 12.30
N SER A 209 4.99 -11.65 13.36
CA SER A 209 5.65 -12.89 13.77
C SER A 209 5.11 -14.15 13.09
N THR A 210 4.04 -14.06 12.31
CA THR A 210 3.37 -15.21 11.66
C THR A 210 3.00 -14.92 10.21
N ALA A 211 2.81 -15.97 9.41
CA ALA A 211 2.56 -15.89 7.99
C ALA A 211 1.08 -15.66 7.65
N ALA A 212 0.81 -14.80 6.66
CA ALA A 212 -0.52 -14.69 6.04
C ALA A 212 -0.71 -15.69 4.89
N GLU A 213 0.39 -15.98 4.20
CA GLU A 213 0.51 -16.91 3.08
C GLU A 213 1.50 -18.02 3.48
N THR A 214 1.07 -19.28 3.40
CA THR A 214 1.86 -20.42 3.85
C THR A 214 2.60 -21.12 2.72
N ARG A 215 2.44 -20.67 1.47
CA ARG A 215 3.08 -21.26 0.29
C ARG A 215 4.35 -20.52 -0.08
N LEU A 216 5.34 -21.27 -0.57
CA LEU A 216 6.55 -20.72 -1.17
C LEU A 216 6.25 -20.03 -2.51
N PRO A 217 7.03 -19.04 -2.95
CA PRO A 217 8.05 -18.30 -2.18
C PRO A 217 7.45 -17.16 -1.32
N ASN A 218 6.12 -17.12 -1.16
CA ASN A 218 5.39 -15.99 -0.56
C ASN A 218 5.20 -16.09 0.96
N ASN A 219 5.87 -17.05 1.58
CA ASN A 219 5.90 -17.25 3.01
C ASN A 219 6.80 -16.22 3.75
N ASP A 220 7.20 -15.15 3.06
CA ASP A 220 7.73 -13.92 3.60
C ASP A 220 6.62 -12.91 3.96
N VAL A 221 5.44 -13.03 3.35
CA VAL A 221 4.29 -12.16 3.62
C VAL A 221 3.70 -12.48 4.99
N THR A 222 3.92 -11.57 5.93
CA THR A 222 3.41 -11.70 7.29
C THR A 222 1.92 -11.38 7.35
N LEU A 223 1.25 -11.83 8.41
CA LEU A 223 -0.14 -11.45 8.68
C LEU A 223 -0.30 -9.93 8.77
N TRP A 224 0.73 -9.24 9.26
CA TRP A 224 0.76 -7.77 9.33
C TRP A 224 0.68 -7.14 7.94
N ASP A 225 1.53 -7.58 7.01
CA ASP A 225 1.64 -7.00 5.68
C ASP A 225 0.29 -7.08 4.93
N GLN A 226 -0.34 -8.26 4.97
CA GLN A 226 -1.61 -8.47 4.30
C GLN A 226 -2.76 -7.68 4.96
N SER A 227 -2.84 -7.69 6.30
CA SER A 227 -3.91 -6.99 7.04
C SER A 227 -3.76 -5.47 6.97
N TYR A 228 -2.56 -4.94 7.10
CA TYR A 228 -2.29 -3.51 7.07
C TYR A 228 -2.62 -2.90 5.70
N VAL A 229 -2.18 -3.54 4.60
CA VAL A 229 -2.51 -3.08 3.24
C VAL A 229 -4.01 -3.16 2.98
N ALA A 230 -4.68 -4.25 3.40
CA ALA A 230 -6.14 -4.34 3.28
C ALA A 230 -6.85 -3.22 4.05
N ALA A 231 -6.39 -2.87 5.25
CA ALA A 231 -6.92 -1.78 6.06
C ALA A 231 -6.73 -0.41 5.43
N ALA A 232 -5.52 -0.13 4.92
CA ALA A 232 -5.19 1.12 4.23
C ALA A 232 -6.12 1.33 3.02
N LEU A 233 -6.29 0.29 2.20
CA LEU A 233 -7.13 0.32 1.03
C LEU A 233 -8.62 0.39 1.39
N PHE A 234 -9.07 -0.34 2.42
CA PHE A 234 -10.46 -0.30 2.87
C PHE A 234 -10.83 1.09 3.38
N LYS A 235 -10.01 1.69 4.24
CA LYS A 235 -10.19 3.06 4.73
C LYS A 235 -10.32 4.06 3.58
N SER A 236 -9.38 4.02 2.63
CA SER A 236 -9.42 4.89 1.45
C SER A 236 -10.64 4.64 0.55
N ALA A 237 -11.06 3.39 0.39
CA ALA A 237 -12.24 3.08 -0.42
C ALA A 237 -13.52 3.64 0.21
N VAL A 238 -13.65 3.55 1.54
CA VAL A 238 -14.78 4.13 2.28
C VAL A 238 -14.74 5.66 2.21
N ALA A 239 -13.56 6.28 2.38
CA ALA A 239 -13.42 7.73 2.22
C ALA A 239 -13.84 8.21 0.82
N GLY A 240 -13.47 7.48 -0.23
CA GLY A 240 -13.94 7.76 -1.60
C GLY A 240 -15.45 7.67 -1.75
N ALA A 241 -16.06 6.61 -1.19
CA ALA A 241 -17.51 6.43 -1.19
C ALA A 241 -18.24 7.58 -0.49
N VAL A 242 -17.70 8.07 0.63
CA VAL A 242 -18.23 9.23 1.36
C VAL A 242 -18.12 10.51 0.55
N LEU A 243 -16.97 10.77 -0.08
CA LEU A 243 -16.75 11.96 -0.91
C LEU A 243 -17.67 11.98 -2.14
N GLU A 244 -17.80 10.85 -2.82
CA GLU A 244 -18.69 10.71 -3.99
C GLU A 244 -20.15 10.90 -3.59
N ALA A 245 -20.60 10.23 -2.52
CA ALA A 245 -21.96 10.40 -1.98
C ALA A 245 -22.22 11.85 -1.57
N SER A 246 -21.27 12.51 -0.92
CA SER A 246 -21.43 13.91 -0.48
C SER A 246 -21.53 14.88 -1.66
N LYS A 247 -20.81 14.63 -2.75
CA LYS A 247 -20.76 15.53 -3.90
C LYS A 247 -21.87 15.27 -4.92
N ARG A 248 -22.19 14.00 -5.18
CA ARG A 248 -23.16 13.59 -6.21
C ARG A 248 -24.50 13.15 -5.64
N LYS A 249 -24.61 12.97 -4.32
CA LYS A 249 -25.76 12.32 -3.66
C LYS A 249 -26.02 10.90 -4.19
N THR A 250 -24.99 10.26 -4.74
CA THR A 250 -25.06 8.91 -5.31
C THR A 250 -23.76 8.17 -5.03
N PHE A 251 -23.87 6.98 -4.45
CA PHE A 251 -22.83 5.95 -4.43
C PHE A 251 -23.56 4.59 -4.47
N PRO A 252 -23.13 3.61 -5.27
CA PRO A 252 -23.86 2.36 -5.47
C PRO A 252 -23.62 1.38 -4.32
N TRP A 253 -24.05 1.73 -3.10
CA TRP A 253 -23.89 0.91 -1.90
C TRP A 253 -24.45 -0.50 -2.04
N ASP A 254 -25.48 -0.70 -2.86
CA ASP A 254 -26.11 -2.02 -3.08
C ASP A 254 -25.47 -2.84 -4.21
N SER A 255 -24.43 -2.32 -4.87
CA SER A 255 -23.75 -3.03 -5.96
C SER A 255 -22.89 -4.17 -5.42
N SER A 256 -23.20 -5.40 -5.81
CA SER A 256 -22.34 -6.57 -5.56
C SER A 256 -21.04 -6.54 -6.36
N ARG A 257 -20.83 -5.55 -7.24
CA ARG A 257 -19.64 -5.39 -8.08
C ARG A 257 -18.57 -4.47 -7.48
N LEU A 258 -18.80 -3.88 -6.30
CA LEU A 258 -17.85 -2.96 -5.66
C LEU A 258 -16.45 -3.59 -5.54
N LYS A 259 -16.37 -4.88 -5.17
CA LYS A 259 -15.11 -5.62 -5.08
C LYS A 259 -14.24 -5.47 -6.34
N GLN A 260 -14.83 -5.53 -7.54
CA GLN A 260 -14.13 -5.45 -8.81
C GLN A 260 -13.99 -4.02 -9.34
N LEU A 261 -14.90 -3.13 -8.97
CA LEU A 261 -14.98 -1.76 -9.52
C LEU A 261 -14.13 -0.75 -8.77
N THR A 262 -13.91 -0.94 -7.46
CA THR A 262 -13.12 -0.01 -6.63
C THR A 262 -11.69 0.11 -7.14
N ARG A 263 -11.17 1.34 -7.26
CA ARG A 263 -9.76 1.61 -7.58
C ARG A 263 -9.21 2.59 -6.55
N TRP A 264 -7.89 2.72 -6.50
CA TRP A 264 -7.19 3.65 -5.63
C TRP A 264 -6.24 4.51 -6.43
N ARG A 265 -5.93 5.69 -5.90
CA ARG A 265 -4.78 6.48 -6.34
C ARG A 265 -3.69 6.35 -5.28
N LEU A 266 -2.44 6.58 -5.69
CA LEU A 266 -1.29 6.68 -4.81
C LEU A 266 -0.96 8.17 -4.65
N LEU A 267 -0.97 8.65 -3.41
CA LEU A 267 -0.53 10.00 -3.07
C LEU A 267 0.96 9.94 -2.72
N THR A 268 1.79 10.49 -3.60
CA THR A 268 3.24 10.57 -3.39
C THR A 268 3.58 11.96 -2.86
N VAL A 269 4.28 12.01 -1.72
CA VAL A 269 4.81 13.23 -1.13
C VAL A 269 6.31 13.07 -0.96
N GLY A 270 7.10 14.07 -1.32
CA GLY A 270 8.54 13.98 -1.13
C GLY A 270 9.23 15.32 -0.91
N ILE A 271 10.48 15.23 -0.48
CA ILE A 271 11.36 16.38 -0.24
C ILE A 271 12.80 16.00 -0.60
N GLY A 272 13.54 16.92 -1.22
CA GLY A 272 14.89 16.65 -1.72
C GLY A 272 15.92 16.61 -0.59
N THR A 273 16.02 15.48 0.10
CA THR A 273 16.93 15.29 1.25
C THR A 273 18.40 15.32 0.89
N ASP A 274 18.76 14.84 -0.29
CA ASP A 274 20.15 14.77 -0.76
C ASP A 274 20.81 16.15 -0.75
N HIS A 275 20.03 17.20 -1.00
CA HIS A 275 20.52 18.58 -0.91
C HIS A 275 20.99 18.96 0.52
N TYR A 276 20.31 18.45 1.55
CA TYR A 276 20.65 18.74 2.95
C TYR A 276 21.88 17.93 3.38
N GLU A 277 21.96 16.67 2.96
CA GLU A 277 23.10 15.81 3.22
C GLU A 277 24.36 16.34 2.54
N ALA A 278 24.29 16.64 1.24
CA ALA A 278 25.44 17.07 0.44
C ALA A 278 26.08 18.38 0.89
N ARG A 279 25.33 19.28 1.52
CA ARG A 279 25.83 20.58 2.03
C ARG A 279 26.16 20.58 3.52
N ALA A 280 25.96 19.47 4.23
CA ALA A 280 26.27 19.38 5.65
C ALA A 280 27.79 19.44 5.86
N VAL A 281 28.25 20.44 6.62
CA VAL A 281 29.68 20.59 6.95
C VAL A 281 30.03 19.82 8.23
N LYS A 282 29.07 19.71 9.15
CA LYS A 282 29.19 18.97 10.41
C LYS A 282 28.08 17.94 10.53
N ILE A 283 28.30 16.87 11.30
CA ILE A 283 27.29 15.85 11.61
C ILE A 283 26.00 16.49 12.17
N GLY A 284 26.15 17.51 13.02
CA GLY A 284 25.01 18.25 13.58
C GLY A 284 24.21 19.05 12.55
N ASP A 285 24.78 19.41 11.40
CA ASP A 285 24.05 20.06 10.31
C ASP A 285 23.07 19.07 9.66
N TRP A 286 23.57 17.86 9.35
CA TRP A 286 22.76 16.79 8.76
C TRP A 286 21.71 16.27 9.75
N LYS A 287 22.11 15.82 10.95
CA LYS A 287 21.16 15.26 11.93
C LYS A 287 20.05 16.24 12.31
N GLY A 288 20.36 17.54 12.36
CA GLY A 288 19.36 18.58 12.60
C GLY A 288 18.38 18.75 11.44
N ALA A 289 18.87 18.72 10.20
CA ALA A 289 18.04 18.77 8.99
C ALA A 289 17.18 17.51 8.82
N GLU A 290 17.76 16.33 9.03
CA GLU A 290 17.08 15.03 9.00
C GLU A 290 15.94 15.00 10.02
N ALA A 291 16.15 15.51 11.25
CA ALA A 291 15.09 15.61 12.24
C ALA A 291 13.93 16.52 11.79
N ASP A 292 14.22 17.64 11.12
CA ASP A 292 13.17 18.51 10.56
C ASP A 292 12.45 17.86 9.38
N VAL A 293 13.16 17.10 8.53
CA VAL A 293 12.57 16.30 7.45
C VAL A 293 11.65 15.20 8.01
N GLN A 294 12.07 14.50 9.06
CA GLN A 294 11.24 13.49 9.70
C GLN A 294 9.98 14.13 10.30
N ARG A 295 10.11 15.28 10.98
CA ARG A 295 8.94 16.05 11.47
C ARG A 295 8.02 16.49 10.34
N PHE A 296 8.56 16.80 9.17
CA PHE A 296 7.75 17.11 7.99
C PHE A 296 6.91 15.90 7.57
N PHE A 297 7.51 14.72 7.42
CA PHE A 297 6.77 13.50 7.10
C PHE A 297 5.78 13.11 8.21
N ASP A 298 6.15 13.25 9.48
CA ASP A 298 5.23 12.99 10.60
C ASP A 298 3.97 13.86 10.53
N ARG A 299 4.11 15.14 10.14
CA ARG A 299 2.96 16.05 9.95
C ARG A 299 2.11 15.65 8.75
N VAL A 300 2.74 15.19 7.67
CA VAL A 300 2.01 14.65 6.50
C VAL A 300 1.24 13.38 6.90
N CYS A 301 1.85 12.46 7.63
CA CYS A 301 1.19 11.26 8.15
C CYS A 301 0.01 11.62 9.05
N VAL A 302 0.16 12.59 9.96
CA VAL A 302 -0.98 13.07 10.78
C VAL A 302 -2.11 13.61 9.91
N LEU A 303 -1.79 14.44 8.90
CA LEU A 303 -2.80 15.00 8.00
C LEU A 303 -3.58 13.89 7.26
N ILE A 304 -2.87 12.95 6.64
CA ILE A 304 -3.47 11.93 5.76
C ILE A 304 -4.10 10.78 6.54
N GLU A 305 -3.39 10.25 7.54
CA GLU A 305 -3.77 9.03 8.24
C GLU A 305 -4.80 9.25 9.35
N VAL A 306 -4.81 10.45 9.95
CA VAL A 306 -5.60 10.74 11.17
C VAL A 306 -6.53 11.94 11.02
N ASP A 307 -6.04 13.12 10.63
CA ASP A 307 -6.89 14.32 10.53
C ASP A 307 -7.98 14.12 9.47
N LEU A 308 -7.57 13.81 8.25
CA LEU A 308 -8.48 13.46 7.16
C LEU A 308 -8.91 11.99 7.24
N ALA A 309 -8.04 11.12 7.77
CA ALA A 309 -8.20 9.67 7.75
C ALA A 309 -8.57 9.13 6.36
N VAL A 310 -7.99 9.72 5.30
CA VAL A 310 -8.32 9.44 3.90
C VAL A 310 -7.53 8.26 3.33
N GLY A 311 -6.41 7.92 3.96
CA GLY A 311 -5.56 6.81 3.56
C GLY A 311 -4.48 6.51 4.57
N SER A 312 -3.60 5.57 4.27
CA SER A 312 -2.52 5.15 5.17
C SER A 312 -1.19 5.08 4.42
N LEU A 313 -0.10 5.24 5.16
CA LEU A 313 1.26 5.17 4.63
C LEU A 313 1.54 3.74 4.13
N LEU A 314 1.84 3.60 2.84
CA LEU A 314 2.18 2.32 2.21
C LEU A 314 3.69 2.12 2.10
N TYR A 315 4.44 3.21 1.90
CA TYR A 315 5.88 3.19 1.76
C TYR A 315 6.48 4.52 2.24
N GLN A 316 7.67 4.47 2.85
CA GLN A 316 8.46 5.64 3.16
C GLN A 316 9.97 5.32 3.09
N ASP A 317 10.73 6.22 2.49
CA ASP A 317 12.18 6.34 2.66
C ASP A 317 12.55 7.74 3.18
N THR A 318 13.83 8.09 3.08
CA THR A 318 14.35 9.39 3.53
C THR A 318 13.75 10.57 2.75
N SER A 319 13.35 10.38 1.49
CA SER A 319 12.98 11.46 0.57
C SER A 319 11.53 11.41 0.11
N VAL A 320 10.88 10.24 0.15
CA VAL A 320 9.54 10.01 -0.42
C VAL A 320 8.69 9.17 0.53
N ALA A 321 7.44 9.58 0.68
CA ALA A 321 6.36 8.83 1.31
C ALA A 321 5.21 8.62 0.31
N VAL A 322 4.63 7.42 0.28
CA VAL A 322 3.49 7.06 -0.56
C VAL A 322 2.34 6.59 0.31
N PHE A 323 1.16 7.17 0.09
CA PHE A 323 -0.07 6.85 0.81
C PHE A 323 -1.11 6.26 -0.13
N SER A 324 -1.98 5.38 0.40
CA SER A 324 -3.23 5.05 -0.28
C SER A 324 -4.11 6.30 -0.37
N PHE A 325 -4.87 6.41 -1.46
CA PHE A 325 -5.83 7.49 -1.64
C PHE A 325 -7.05 6.98 -2.43
N PRO A 326 -8.26 7.54 -2.21
CA PRO A 326 -9.43 7.22 -3.02
C PRO A 326 -9.16 7.39 -4.52
N GLY A 327 -9.65 6.46 -5.33
CA GLY A 327 -9.63 6.54 -6.80
C GLY A 327 -11.02 6.31 -7.39
N GLU A 328 -11.22 6.84 -8.60
CA GLU A 328 -12.44 6.67 -9.39
C GLU A 328 -12.74 5.20 -9.64
N ARG A 329 -14.00 4.78 -9.60
CA ARG A 329 -14.35 3.38 -9.97
C ARG A 329 -14.21 3.14 -11.47
N TYR A 330 -14.09 1.88 -11.89
CA TYR A 330 -14.05 1.52 -13.32
C TYR A 330 -15.31 1.95 -14.09
N ASP A 331 -16.48 1.90 -13.45
CA ASP A 331 -17.76 2.23 -14.06
C ASP A 331 -18.09 3.74 -14.01
N GLU A 332 -17.19 4.56 -13.47
CA GLU A 332 -17.42 5.99 -13.27
C GLU A 332 -17.09 6.84 -14.52
N GLY A 333 -16.61 6.24 -15.61
CA GLY A 333 -16.23 6.89 -16.86
C GLY A 333 -14.76 6.66 -17.22
N ASP A 334 -14.42 6.82 -18.50
CA ASP A 334 -13.04 6.77 -18.99
C ASP A 334 -12.31 8.08 -18.65
N PHE A 335 -11.82 8.15 -17.42
CA PHE A 335 -10.99 9.25 -16.95
C PHE A 335 -9.53 9.00 -17.34
N ASP A 336 -8.96 9.90 -18.13
CA ASP A 336 -7.53 9.91 -18.43
C ASP A 336 -6.72 10.64 -17.34
N ASP A 337 -5.41 10.80 -17.56
CA ASP A 337 -4.49 11.47 -16.63
C ASP A 337 -4.86 12.90 -16.26
N ARG A 338 -5.66 13.58 -17.10
CA ARG A 338 -5.96 15.01 -16.99
C ARG A 338 -7.33 15.25 -16.40
N THR A 339 -8.17 14.22 -16.33
CA THR A 339 -9.57 14.34 -15.93
C THR A 339 -9.79 13.61 -14.62
N PHE A 340 -9.91 14.36 -13.53
CA PHE A 340 -10.33 13.79 -12.25
C PHE A 340 -11.85 13.66 -12.23
N ALA A 341 -12.37 12.68 -11.48
CA ALA A 341 -13.77 12.78 -11.08
C ALA A 341 -13.99 14.09 -10.32
N ARG A 342 -15.17 14.70 -10.51
CA ARG A 342 -15.53 15.99 -9.89
C ARG A 342 -15.39 16.05 -8.36
N TRP A 343 -15.42 14.90 -7.68
CA TRP A 343 -15.25 14.81 -6.22
C TRP A 343 -13.76 14.75 -5.80
N LEU A 344 -12.84 14.54 -6.75
CA LEU A 344 -11.39 14.59 -6.61
C LEU A 344 -10.76 15.92 -7.07
N GLU A 345 -11.51 16.78 -7.76
CA GLU A 345 -11.05 18.11 -8.18
C GLU A 345 -10.55 18.96 -6.98
N GLY A 346 -9.39 19.60 -7.16
CA GLY A 346 -8.79 20.50 -6.18
C GLY A 346 -8.00 19.83 -5.04
N TRP A 347 -8.04 18.49 -4.90
CA TRP A 347 -7.29 17.81 -3.84
C TRP A 347 -5.78 17.94 -3.97
N GLU A 348 -5.23 17.78 -5.17
CA GLU A 348 -3.78 17.89 -5.39
C GLU A 348 -3.28 19.30 -5.02
N GLU A 349 -3.98 20.35 -5.46
CA GLU A 349 -3.67 21.74 -5.14
C GLU A 349 -3.80 22.04 -3.64
N TRP A 350 -4.89 21.60 -3.03
CA TRP A 350 -5.14 21.85 -1.60
C TRP A 350 -4.14 21.14 -0.71
N LEU A 351 -3.88 19.85 -0.96
CA LEU A 351 -2.87 19.08 -0.23
C LEU A 351 -1.47 19.65 -0.46
N GLN A 352 -1.15 20.05 -1.69
CA GLN A 352 0.13 20.68 -1.99
C GLN A 352 0.34 21.94 -1.14
N GLU A 353 -0.69 22.75 -0.92
CA GLU A 353 -0.59 23.94 -0.06
C GLU A 353 -0.46 23.59 1.44
N GLN A 354 -1.15 22.55 1.93
CA GLN A 354 -0.94 22.08 3.32
C GLN A 354 0.51 21.62 3.54
N VAL A 355 1.03 20.80 2.62
CA VAL A 355 2.39 20.28 2.67
C VAL A 355 3.43 21.40 2.51
N ASN A 356 3.16 22.39 1.66
CA ASN A 356 3.98 23.61 1.58
C ASN A 356 4.02 24.35 2.92
N GLY A 357 2.87 24.48 3.59
CA GLY A 357 2.76 25.08 4.91
C GLY A 357 3.67 24.39 5.93
N PHE A 358 3.62 23.06 5.99
CA PHE A 358 4.47 22.27 6.90
C PHE A 358 5.97 22.51 6.64
N ALA A 359 6.39 22.49 5.38
CA ALA A 359 7.77 22.75 5.00
C ALA A 359 8.23 24.18 5.35
N ARG A 360 7.36 25.18 5.15
CA ARG A 360 7.66 26.59 5.50
C ARG A 360 7.78 26.79 7.01
N GLU A 361 6.88 26.20 7.79
CA GLU A 361 6.91 26.26 9.25
C GLU A 361 8.18 25.59 9.83
N LEU A 362 8.61 24.47 9.23
CA LEU A 362 9.86 23.80 9.55
C LEU A 362 11.10 24.46 8.91
N GLN A 363 10.90 25.56 8.19
CA GLN A 363 11.95 26.35 7.54
C GLN A 363 12.82 25.50 6.61
N LEU A 364 12.21 24.58 5.87
CA LEU A 364 12.89 23.75 4.88
C LEU A 364 13.23 24.58 3.63
N GLU A 365 14.43 24.39 3.10
CA GLU A 365 14.96 25.21 2.00
C GLU A 365 14.51 24.76 0.62
N THR A 366 13.96 23.55 0.51
CA THR A 366 13.54 22.91 -0.73
C THR A 366 12.02 22.83 -0.78
N PRO A 367 11.36 23.15 -1.92
CA PRO A 367 9.93 22.91 -2.06
C PRO A 367 9.63 21.40 -1.96
N PRO A 368 8.54 20.99 -1.29
CA PRO A 368 8.09 19.61 -1.33
C PRO A 368 7.45 19.28 -2.68
N TYR A 369 7.48 18.01 -3.05
CA TYR A 369 6.76 17.42 -4.18
C TYR A 369 5.48 16.75 -3.68
N LEU A 370 4.38 16.88 -4.44
CA LEU A 370 3.14 16.14 -4.20
C LEU A 370 2.50 15.75 -5.52
N LYS A 371 2.07 14.49 -5.65
CA LYS A 371 1.36 14.02 -6.84
C LYS A 371 0.37 12.91 -6.52
N LEU A 372 -0.82 12.96 -7.12
CA LEU A 372 -1.75 11.84 -7.19
C LEU A 372 -1.52 11.03 -8.48
N SER A 373 -1.37 9.71 -8.36
CA SER A 373 -1.27 8.79 -9.51
C SER A 373 -2.59 8.66 -10.26
N ARG A 374 -2.56 8.01 -11.44
CA ARG A 374 -3.77 7.44 -12.06
C ARG A 374 -4.49 6.46 -11.12
N PRO A 375 -5.80 6.25 -11.28
CA PRO A 375 -6.52 5.20 -10.58
C PRO A 375 -5.97 3.84 -10.99
N THR A 376 -5.72 2.98 -10.02
CA THR A 376 -5.17 1.64 -10.22
C THR A 376 -5.79 0.65 -9.24
N ARG A 377 -5.72 -0.64 -9.58
CA ARG A 377 -6.00 -1.76 -8.68
C ARG A 377 -4.72 -2.55 -8.36
N SER A 378 -3.57 -1.94 -8.58
CA SER A 378 -2.25 -2.51 -8.31
C SER A 378 -1.44 -1.54 -7.45
N LEU A 379 -0.55 -2.07 -6.62
CA LEU A 379 0.44 -1.26 -5.93
C LEU A 379 1.77 -1.15 -6.71
N VAL A 380 1.94 -1.93 -7.78
CA VAL A 380 3.14 -1.94 -8.63
C VAL A 380 3.48 -0.54 -9.20
N PRO A 381 2.51 0.29 -9.63
CA PRO A 381 2.80 1.65 -10.10
C PRO A 381 3.51 2.55 -9.07
N MET A 382 3.54 2.19 -7.79
CA MET A 382 4.20 2.93 -6.72
C MET A 382 5.69 3.16 -7.00
N ALA A 383 6.43 2.13 -7.43
CA ALA A 383 7.87 2.25 -7.68
C ALA A 383 8.17 3.27 -8.80
N ARG A 384 7.36 3.27 -9.87
CA ARG A 384 7.41 4.29 -10.91
C ARG A 384 7.09 5.70 -10.38
N GLN A 385 6.09 5.84 -9.50
CA GLN A 385 5.78 7.15 -8.90
C GLN A 385 6.95 7.66 -8.05
N MET A 386 7.58 6.78 -7.26
CA MET A 386 8.76 7.12 -6.47
C MET A 386 9.93 7.57 -7.35
N ARG A 387 10.21 6.86 -8.45
CA ARG A 387 11.26 7.26 -9.41
C ARG A 387 10.99 8.64 -10.02
N LYS A 388 9.75 8.91 -10.44
CA LYS A 388 9.36 10.22 -10.98
C LYS A 388 9.50 11.33 -9.93
N ALA A 389 9.10 11.07 -8.69
CA ALA A 389 9.30 12.01 -7.59
C ALA A 389 10.79 12.30 -7.35
N ARG A 390 11.63 11.26 -7.24
CA ARG A 390 13.08 11.40 -7.04
C ARG A 390 13.75 12.19 -8.17
N ALA A 391 13.37 11.95 -9.43
CA ALA A 391 13.89 12.69 -10.58
C ALA A 391 13.60 14.20 -10.49
N VAL A 392 12.40 14.58 -10.02
CA VAL A 392 12.06 15.99 -9.76
C VAL A 392 12.84 16.55 -8.57
N LEU A 393 12.93 15.78 -7.48
CA LEU A 393 13.57 16.19 -6.23
C LEU A 393 15.10 16.27 -6.32
N ALA A 394 15.71 15.63 -7.32
CA ALA A 394 17.13 15.78 -7.64
C ALA A 394 17.52 17.23 -7.97
N VAL A 395 16.56 18.06 -8.39
CA VAL A 395 16.73 19.52 -8.49
C VAL A 395 16.25 20.17 -7.18
N PRO A 396 17.16 20.69 -6.32
CA PRO A 396 16.80 21.14 -4.97
C PRO A 396 15.69 22.20 -4.93
N VAL A 397 15.63 23.07 -5.93
CA VAL A 397 14.59 24.09 -6.10
C VAL A 397 13.92 23.90 -7.46
N HIS A 398 13.21 22.77 -7.61
CA HIS A 398 12.52 22.38 -8.85
C HIS A 398 11.32 23.27 -9.23
N ARG A 399 10.90 24.18 -8.35
CA ARG A 399 9.86 25.19 -8.60
C ARG A 399 10.08 26.42 -7.71
N PRO A 400 9.47 27.58 -8.03
CA PRO A 400 9.59 28.78 -7.20
C PRO A 400 9.28 28.50 -5.73
N TRP A 401 10.24 28.80 -4.85
CA TRP A 401 10.13 28.53 -3.41
C TRP A 401 10.54 29.75 -2.61
N LYS A 402 9.58 30.34 -1.89
CA LYS A 402 9.82 31.51 -1.05
C LYS A 402 10.19 31.05 0.35
N LEU A 403 11.43 31.33 0.75
CA LEU A 403 11.91 31.06 2.10
C LEU A 403 11.37 32.10 3.08
N SER A 404 11.06 31.66 4.30
CA SER A 404 10.87 32.59 5.42
C SER A 404 12.21 33.28 5.71
N THR A 405 12.29 34.59 5.48
CA THR A 405 13.47 35.39 5.77
C THR A 405 13.63 35.54 7.28
N VAL A 406 14.63 34.88 7.86
CA VAL A 406 15.08 35.12 9.24
C VAL A 406 16.43 35.82 9.12
N GLY A 407 16.40 37.15 9.14
CA GLY A 407 17.58 37.97 8.85
C GLY A 407 17.64 38.49 7.41
N ASN A 408 18.13 39.71 7.25
CA ASN A 408 18.20 40.41 5.96
C ASN A 408 19.57 41.05 5.66
N LYS A 409 20.60 40.72 6.45
CA LYS A 409 21.94 41.29 6.35
C LYS A 409 23.02 40.23 6.57
N GLY A 410 24.26 40.59 6.25
CA GLY A 410 25.42 39.71 6.43
C GLY A 410 25.73 38.86 5.19
N HIS A 411 26.43 37.76 5.40
CA HIS A 411 26.86 36.86 4.32
C HIS A 411 25.89 35.70 4.12
N VAL A 412 25.94 35.07 2.95
CA VAL A 412 25.23 33.80 2.70
C VAL A 412 25.73 32.75 3.69
N CYS A 413 24.80 32.05 4.33
CA CYS A 413 25.08 31.04 5.34
C CYS A 413 25.90 29.89 4.74
N PRO A 414 27.01 29.48 5.37
CA PRO A 414 27.88 28.42 4.83
C PRO A 414 27.26 27.02 4.92
N VAL A 415 26.15 26.85 5.65
CA VAL A 415 25.45 25.56 5.81
C VAL A 415 24.32 25.43 4.79
N CYS A 416 23.29 26.28 4.87
CA CYS A 416 22.15 26.16 3.96
C CYS A 416 22.36 26.82 2.60
N GLN A 417 23.37 27.69 2.45
CA GLN A 417 23.71 28.38 1.20
C GLN A 417 22.62 29.28 0.60
N VAL A 418 21.51 29.49 1.30
CA VAL A 418 20.36 30.28 0.80
C VAL A 418 19.93 31.42 1.71
N ARG A 419 20.15 31.32 3.03
CA ARG A 419 19.81 32.39 3.99
C ARG A 419 21.03 33.23 4.31
N LEU A 420 20.82 34.50 4.65
CA LEU A 420 21.87 35.33 5.22
C LEU A 420 22.10 34.99 6.70
N ASN A 421 23.32 35.18 7.18
CA ASN A 421 23.73 34.78 8.53
C ASN A 421 23.56 35.87 9.61
N ASP A 422 23.03 37.05 9.28
CA ASP A 422 22.90 38.21 10.18
C ASP A 422 24.23 38.74 10.77
N ASP A 423 25.38 38.26 10.29
CA ASP A 423 26.72 38.63 10.77
C ASP A 423 27.61 39.11 9.60
N PRO A 424 27.68 40.42 9.35
CA PRO A 424 28.52 41.00 8.30
C PRO A 424 30.03 40.84 8.51
N LYS A 425 30.49 40.40 9.69
CA LYS A 425 31.92 40.30 10.02
C LYS A 425 32.44 38.87 9.91
N ARG A 426 31.58 37.86 10.03
CA ARG A 426 31.99 36.44 10.08
C ARG A 426 31.25 35.60 9.05
N LYS A 427 31.89 35.37 7.90
CA LYS A 427 31.37 34.49 6.82
C LYS A 427 31.09 33.05 7.27
N SER A 428 31.84 32.53 8.24
CA SER A 428 31.71 31.15 8.73
C SER A 428 30.55 30.93 9.70
N HIS A 429 29.87 31.99 10.15
CA HIS A 429 28.76 31.86 11.09
C HIS A 429 27.50 31.35 10.38
N PRO A 430 26.83 30.29 10.89
CA PRO A 430 25.56 29.83 10.35
C PRO A 430 24.43 30.85 10.53
N CYS A 431 23.38 30.77 9.72
CA CYS A 431 22.15 31.49 10.00
C CYS A 431 21.44 30.88 11.23
N LYS A 432 20.54 31.66 11.85
CA LYS A 432 19.79 31.24 13.05
C LYS A 432 19.05 29.91 12.90
N VAL A 433 18.57 29.59 11.69
CA VAL A 433 17.90 28.32 11.41
C VAL A 433 18.88 27.15 11.53
N CYS A 434 20.01 27.23 10.84
CA CYS A 434 21.05 26.20 10.88
C CYS A 434 21.69 26.10 12.27
N GLU A 435 21.84 27.22 12.98
CA GLU A 435 22.32 27.20 14.36
C GLU A 435 21.38 26.44 15.30
N ARG A 436 20.06 26.68 15.21
CA ARG A 436 19.06 25.90 15.97
C ARG A 436 19.07 24.41 15.61
N ARG A 437 19.27 24.06 14.34
CA ARG A 437 19.37 22.65 13.91
C ARG A 437 20.56 21.93 14.55
N ARG A 438 21.64 22.64 14.90
CA ARG A 438 22.81 22.05 15.56
C ARG A 438 22.60 21.72 17.04
N THR A 439 21.60 22.30 17.69
CA THR A 439 21.42 22.17 19.15
C THR A 439 20.51 21.00 19.52
N GLY A 440 20.52 20.60 20.79
CA GLY A 440 19.61 19.58 21.35
C GLY A 440 20.02 18.12 21.15
N ARG A 441 21.03 17.81 20.33
CA ARG A 441 21.51 16.42 20.14
C ARG A 441 22.05 15.81 21.44
N LEU A 442 22.80 16.57 22.24
CA LEU A 442 23.30 16.12 23.53
C LEU A 442 22.16 15.83 24.50
N ASP A 443 21.16 16.72 24.59
CA ASP A 443 20.02 16.54 25.48
C ASP A 443 19.17 15.33 25.06
N ALA A 444 19.00 15.11 23.74
CA ALA A 444 18.32 13.93 23.21
C ALA A 444 19.07 12.62 23.56
N TRP A 445 20.40 12.64 23.50
CA TRP A 445 21.23 11.51 23.90
C TRP A 445 21.14 11.25 25.42
N LEU A 446 21.31 12.28 26.26
CA LEU A 446 21.21 12.19 27.72
C LEU A 446 19.82 11.71 28.19
N SER A 447 18.76 12.06 27.46
CA SER A 447 17.39 11.61 27.74
C SER A 447 17.04 10.23 27.18
N GLY A 448 17.98 9.55 26.52
CA GLY A 448 17.78 8.23 25.92
C GLY A 448 16.91 8.22 24.66
N LYS A 449 16.56 9.39 24.09
CA LYS A 449 15.73 9.49 22.87
C LYS A 449 16.41 8.90 21.64
N LEU A 450 17.75 8.82 21.65
CA LEU A 450 18.54 8.24 20.57
C LEU A 450 18.78 6.73 20.73
N GLY A 451 18.19 6.10 21.76
CA GLY A 451 18.37 4.67 22.00
C GLY A 451 19.84 4.31 22.25
N SER A 452 20.36 3.37 21.47
CA SER A 452 21.76 2.92 21.53
C SER A 452 22.72 3.70 20.62
N ASP A 453 22.23 4.72 19.89
CA ASP A 453 23.08 5.46 18.96
C ASP A 453 24.05 6.37 19.70
N THR A 454 25.33 6.31 19.31
CA THR A 454 26.35 7.21 19.84
C THR A 454 26.33 8.59 19.19
N ILE A 455 26.70 9.59 19.98
CA ILE A 455 26.99 10.94 19.49
C ILE A 455 28.48 11.29 19.47
N TRP A 456 29.32 10.37 19.93
CA TRP A 456 30.76 10.55 20.13
C TRP A 456 31.54 9.77 19.08
N MET A 457 32.42 10.46 18.35
CA MET A 457 33.24 9.80 17.32
C MET A 457 34.23 8.81 17.92
N ASP A 458 34.67 9.04 19.16
CA ASP A 458 35.63 8.17 19.84
C ASP A 458 35.06 6.78 20.16
N GLU A 459 33.73 6.64 20.22
CA GLU A 459 33.08 5.34 20.43
C GLU A 459 33.03 4.47 19.16
N VAL A 460 33.18 5.08 17.98
CA VAL A 460 33.24 4.37 16.69
C VAL A 460 34.64 4.37 16.06
N ALA A 461 35.58 5.06 16.69
CA ALA A 461 36.97 5.08 16.26
C ALA A 461 37.70 3.79 16.69
N ASP A 462 38.68 3.38 15.89
CA ASP A 462 39.62 2.36 16.31
C ASP A 462 40.55 2.88 17.42
N HIS A 463 41.42 2.00 17.95
CA HIS A 463 42.39 2.35 19.00
C HIS A 463 43.38 3.48 18.62
N ASN A 464 43.45 3.86 17.34
CA ASN A 464 44.27 4.96 16.84
C ASN A 464 43.45 6.23 16.52
N GLY A 465 42.16 6.28 16.89
CA GLY A 465 41.29 7.42 16.61
C GLY A 465 40.81 7.50 15.16
N ARG A 466 40.88 6.41 14.38
CA ARG A 466 40.50 6.40 12.96
C ARG A 466 39.07 5.89 12.78
N VAL A 467 38.32 6.51 11.87
CA VAL A 467 36.96 6.13 11.50
C VAL A 467 36.89 5.87 10.00
N ALA A 468 36.14 4.85 9.59
CA ALA A 468 35.80 4.58 8.19
C ALA A 468 34.30 4.77 7.97
N LEU A 469 33.93 5.54 6.95
CA LEU A 469 32.55 5.65 6.48
C LEU A 469 32.33 4.63 5.36
N LEU A 470 31.34 3.75 5.54
CA LEU A 470 30.93 2.78 4.52
C LEU A 470 29.58 3.20 3.96
N THR A 471 29.54 3.50 2.66
CA THR A 471 28.30 3.79 1.92
C THR A 471 28.01 2.65 0.96
N LEU A 472 26.80 2.08 1.06
CA LEU A 472 26.34 0.99 0.20
C LEU A 472 25.06 1.46 -0.50
N SER A 473 24.92 1.15 -1.79
CA SER A 473 23.69 1.36 -2.54
C SER A 473 23.28 0.04 -3.18
N LEU A 474 22.05 -0.37 -2.93
CA LEU A 474 21.44 -1.56 -3.54
C LEU A 474 20.39 -1.09 -4.54
N ASP A 475 20.49 -1.57 -5.77
CA ASP A 475 19.46 -1.30 -6.79
C ASP A 475 18.21 -2.15 -6.51
N LEU A 476 17.33 -1.61 -5.67
CA LEU A 476 16.07 -2.24 -5.28
C LEU A 476 14.91 -1.92 -6.24
N ASP A 477 15.09 -0.98 -7.17
CA ASP A 477 14.02 -0.55 -8.09
C ASP A 477 13.40 -1.74 -8.86
N PRO A 478 14.19 -2.65 -9.49
CA PRO A 478 13.64 -3.83 -10.17
C PRO A 478 12.94 -4.83 -9.25
N TRP A 479 13.19 -4.78 -7.94
CA TRP A 479 12.50 -5.62 -6.95
C TRP A 479 11.18 -4.98 -6.54
N LEU A 480 11.17 -3.67 -6.30
CA LEU A 480 9.97 -2.90 -5.93
C LEU A 480 8.95 -2.82 -7.08
N GLU A 481 9.41 -2.81 -8.33
CA GLU A 481 8.55 -2.87 -9.52
C GLU A 481 7.96 -4.27 -9.78
N GLY A 482 8.44 -5.30 -9.09
CA GLY A 482 7.97 -6.67 -9.24
C GLY A 482 8.76 -7.48 -10.27
N ASP A 483 9.48 -6.87 -11.22
CA ASP A 483 10.26 -7.56 -12.27
C ASP A 483 11.09 -8.74 -11.72
N ARG A 484 11.84 -8.51 -10.63
CA ARG A 484 12.69 -9.54 -10.00
C ARG A 484 11.91 -10.50 -9.11
N VAL A 485 10.88 -10.03 -8.40
CA VAL A 485 10.10 -10.88 -7.50
C VAL A 485 9.24 -11.85 -8.31
N ASP A 486 8.65 -11.39 -9.40
CA ASP A 486 7.88 -12.22 -10.32
C ASP A 486 8.75 -13.30 -10.97
N SER A 487 10.04 -13.04 -11.21
CA SER A 487 10.97 -14.07 -11.70
C SER A 487 11.13 -15.27 -10.74
N LEU A 488 10.84 -15.09 -9.44
CA LEU A 488 10.82 -16.19 -8.46
C LEU A 488 9.52 -17.01 -8.51
N ARG A 489 8.48 -16.47 -9.15
CA ARG A 489 7.12 -17.02 -9.21
C ARG A 489 6.75 -17.51 -10.60
N THR A 490 7.51 -17.13 -11.63
CA THR A 490 7.26 -17.55 -13.00
C THR A 490 7.55 -19.03 -13.17
N GLN A 491 6.59 -19.75 -13.71
CA GLN A 491 6.77 -21.12 -14.16
C GLN A 491 7.30 -21.11 -15.59
N ALA A 492 8.31 -21.92 -15.89
CA ALA A 492 8.76 -22.09 -17.27
C ALA A 492 7.62 -22.67 -18.13
N ILE A 493 7.46 -22.19 -19.37
CA ILE A 493 6.39 -22.65 -20.28
C ILE A 493 6.47 -24.16 -20.51
N SER A 494 7.68 -24.72 -20.56
CA SER A 494 7.92 -26.17 -20.65
C SER A 494 7.33 -26.94 -19.45
N GLU A 495 7.52 -26.43 -18.23
CA GLU A 495 6.97 -27.02 -17.01
C GLU A 495 5.46 -26.86 -16.94
N TRP A 496 4.94 -25.66 -17.22
CA TRP A 496 3.51 -25.42 -17.31
C TRP A 496 2.87 -26.42 -18.30
N ARG A 497 3.46 -26.59 -19.49
CA ARG A 497 2.96 -27.52 -20.50
C ARG A 497 3.04 -28.98 -20.05
N ARG A 498 4.10 -29.36 -19.34
CA ARG A 498 4.29 -30.71 -18.78
C ARG A 498 3.19 -31.06 -17.76
N PHE A 499 2.85 -30.13 -16.87
CA PHE A 499 1.86 -30.35 -15.81
C PHE A 499 0.41 -30.09 -16.26
N ASN A 500 0.21 -29.48 -17.42
CA ASN A 500 -1.10 -29.23 -18.01
C ASN A 500 -1.26 -29.95 -19.37
N PRO A 501 -1.26 -31.30 -19.41
CA PRO A 501 -1.37 -32.04 -20.67
C PRO A 501 -2.74 -31.89 -21.36
N VAL A 502 -3.77 -31.57 -20.58
CA VAL A 502 -5.16 -31.41 -21.01
C VAL A 502 -5.68 -30.09 -20.46
N LEU A 503 -6.29 -29.28 -21.33
CA LEU A 503 -6.96 -28.01 -20.99
C LEU A 503 -8.42 -28.11 -21.43
N LYS A 504 -9.37 -27.83 -20.52
CA LYS A 504 -10.83 -27.90 -20.79
C LYS A 504 -11.26 -29.17 -21.55
N ASN A 505 -10.80 -30.33 -21.07
CA ASN A 505 -11.08 -31.65 -21.67
C ASN A 505 -10.51 -31.86 -23.09
N GLN A 506 -9.57 -31.04 -23.53
CA GLN A 506 -8.89 -31.17 -24.82
C GLN A 506 -7.37 -31.24 -24.62
N ALA A 507 -6.66 -31.87 -25.54
CA ALA A 507 -5.20 -31.89 -25.50
C ALA A 507 -4.65 -30.45 -25.53
N ASN A 508 -3.68 -30.14 -24.67
CA ASN A 508 -3.09 -28.80 -24.64
C ASN A 508 -2.39 -28.51 -25.99
N PRO A 509 -2.80 -27.44 -26.70
CA PRO A 509 -2.36 -27.15 -28.07
C PRO A 509 -0.91 -26.70 -28.17
N ILE A 510 -0.24 -26.44 -27.05
CA ILE A 510 1.16 -26.02 -27.03
C ILE A 510 2.08 -27.22 -27.26
N ASP A 511 3.06 -27.11 -28.14
CA ASP A 511 4.01 -28.18 -28.45
C ASP A 511 4.93 -28.49 -27.24
N THR A 512 5.24 -29.78 -27.02
CA THR A 512 6.06 -30.21 -25.88
C THR A 512 7.57 -30.06 -26.11
N LYS A 513 8.02 -30.02 -27.38
CA LYS A 513 9.44 -29.90 -27.75
C LYS A 513 9.88 -28.45 -27.95
N ARG A 514 8.96 -27.58 -28.41
CA ARG A 514 9.15 -26.15 -28.64
C ARG A 514 8.05 -25.32 -27.95
N PRO A 515 7.93 -25.41 -26.62
CA PRO A 515 6.80 -24.85 -25.88
C PRO A 515 6.73 -23.32 -25.97
N PHE A 516 7.86 -22.63 -25.93
CA PHE A 516 7.91 -21.17 -26.03
C PHE A 516 7.43 -20.68 -27.40
N GLU A 517 8.02 -21.15 -28.50
CA GLU A 517 7.66 -20.72 -29.85
C GLU A 517 6.25 -21.16 -30.23
N SER A 518 5.77 -22.28 -29.69
CA SER A 518 4.39 -22.72 -29.88
C SER A 518 3.41 -21.84 -29.11
N MET A 519 3.71 -21.46 -27.86
CA MET A 519 2.87 -20.57 -27.07
C MET A 519 2.81 -19.17 -27.68
N LEU A 520 3.94 -18.61 -28.10
CA LEU A 520 3.97 -17.30 -28.75
C LEU A 520 3.13 -17.29 -30.03
N ARG A 521 3.30 -18.29 -30.90
CA ARG A 521 2.48 -18.43 -32.11
C ARG A 521 1.00 -18.59 -31.81
N TYR A 522 0.65 -19.36 -30.78
CA TYR A 522 -0.73 -19.52 -30.33
C TYR A 522 -1.32 -18.17 -29.90
N LEU A 523 -0.64 -17.44 -29.01
CA LEU A 523 -1.11 -16.14 -28.50
C LEU A 523 -1.26 -15.11 -29.63
N LEU A 524 -0.28 -15.02 -30.54
CA LEU A 524 -0.36 -14.16 -31.71
C LEU A 524 -1.54 -14.53 -32.62
N SER A 525 -1.82 -15.82 -32.79
CA SER A 525 -2.97 -16.27 -33.59
C SER A 525 -4.29 -15.82 -32.98
N ILE A 526 -4.43 -15.87 -31.65
CA ILE A 526 -5.63 -15.42 -30.93
C ILE A 526 -5.79 -13.90 -31.02
N LEU A 527 -4.73 -13.14 -30.76
CA LEU A 527 -4.77 -11.67 -30.81
C LEU A 527 -5.08 -11.11 -32.21
N ASN A 528 -4.75 -11.88 -33.26
CA ASN A 528 -5.02 -11.51 -34.65
C ASN A 528 -6.40 -11.96 -35.16
N GLN A 529 -7.20 -12.67 -34.36
CA GLN A 529 -8.56 -13.03 -34.76
C GLN A 529 -9.43 -11.78 -34.87
N ARG A 530 -10.25 -11.75 -35.93
CA ARG A 530 -11.20 -10.66 -36.20
C ARG A 530 -12.60 -11.23 -36.41
N THR A 531 -13.61 -10.47 -36.02
CA THR A 531 -15.01 -10.74 -36.39
C THR A 531 -15.22 -10.46 -37.87
N SER A 532 -16.38 -10.87 -38.42
CA SER A 532 -16.77 -10.52 -39.79
C SER A 532 -16.86 -9.01 -40.05
N GLU A 533 -17.04 -8.22 -38.99
CA GLU A 533 -17.12 -6.76 -39.01
C GLU A 533 -15.74 -6.09 -38.85
N GLY A 534 -14.67 -6.87 -38.70
CA GLY A 534 -13.30 -6.36 -38.57
C GLY A 534 -12.88 -5.97 -37.15
N ASP A 535 -13.72 -6.17 -36.13
CA ASP A 535 -13.37 -5.98 -34.72
C ASP A 535 -12.49 -7.13 -34.20
N TYR A 536 -11.74 -6.91 -33.13
CA TYR A 536 -10.99 -7.97 -32.46
C TYR A 536 -11.94 -9.03 -31.91
N GLN A 537 -11.58 -10.31 -32.05
CA GLN A 537 -12.34 -11.38 -31.41
C GLN A 537 -11.81 -11.65 -30.00
N TYR A 538 -12.68 -11.57 -28.99
CA TYR A 538 -12.36 -11.94 -27.62
C TYR A 538 -13.03 -13.28 -27.25
N ASN A 539 -12.30 -14.39 -27.43
CA ASN A 539 -12.80 -15.71 -27.03
C ASN A 539 -12.57 -15.95 -25.54
N TRP A 540 -13.50 -15.53 -24.69
CA TRP A 540 -13.45 -15.72 -23.22
C TRP A 540 -13.34 -17.20 -22.79
N ASN A 541 -13.64 -18.15 -23.69
CA ASN A 541 -13.54 -19.56 -23.42
C ASN A 541 -12.24 -20.20 -23.96
N ASP A 542 -11.25 -19.42 -24.41
CA ASP A 542 -9.97 -19.95 -24.90
C ASP A 542 -9.27 -20.83 -23.85
N PRO A 543 -8.88 -22.08 -24.17
CA PRO A 543 -8.36 -23.03 -23.20
C PRO A 543 -7.00 -22.62 -22.62
N VAL A 544 -6.12 -22.02 -23.42
CA VAL A 544 -4.78 -21.59 -22.98
C VAL A 544 -4.89 -20.36 -22.10
N LEU A 545 -5.51 -19.27 -22.57
CA LEU A 545 -5.63 -18.02 -21.83
C LEU A 545 -6.43 -18.17 -20.53
N SER A 546 -7.51 -18.99 -20.55
CA SER A 546 -8.27 -19.28 -19.32
C SER A 546 -7.46 -20.06 -18.28
N SER A 547 -6.44 -20.80 -18.70
CA SER A 547 -5.53 -21.49 -17.78
C SER A 547 -4.39 -20.59 -17.30
N LEU A 548 -3.90 -19.67 -18.14
CA LEU A 548 -2.87 -18.73 -17.75
C LEU A 548 -3.40 -17.63 -16.81
N SER A 549 -4.68 -17.26 -16.93
CA SER A 549 -5.29 -16.25 -16.07
C SER A 549 -6.73 -16.59 -15.73
N ARG A 550 -7.01 -16.74 -14.43
CA ARG A 550 -8.38 -16.87 -13.91
C ARG A 550 -9.26 -15.67 -14.28
N GLY A 551 -8.69 -14.49 -14.52
CA GLY A 551 -9.43 -13.27 -14.86
C GLY A 551 -9.95 -13.26 -16.30
N PHE A 552 -9.27 -13.95 -17.22
CA PHE A 552 -9.57 -13.89 -18.65
C PHE A 552 -11.04 -14.25 -18.99
N PRO A 553 -11.64 -15.33 -18.46
CA PRO A 553 -13.03 -15.66 -18.75
C PRO A 553 -14.06 -14.67 -18.18
N TRP A 554 -13.67 -13.87 -17.18
CA TRP A 554 -14.54 -12.93 -16.49
C TRP A 554 -14.51 -11.53 -17.09
N GLU A 555 -13.52 -11.24 -17.93
CA GLU A 555 -13.32 -9.91 -18.52
C GLU A 555 -14.61 -9.37 -19.17
N PRO A 556 -15.34 -10.11 -20.03
CA PRO A 556 -16.57 -9.59 -20.63
C PRO A 556 -17.66 -9.21 -19.62
N ARG A 557 -17.67 -9.84 -18.43
CA ARG A 557 -18.66 -9.55 -17.38
C ARG A 557 -18.36 -8.27 -16.61
N LEU A 558 -17.16 -7.71 -16.80
CA LEU A 558 -16.77 -6.43 -16.20
C LEU A 558 -17.25 -5.24 -17.03
N HIS A 559 -17.65 -5.46 -18.28
CA HIS A 559 -18.05 -4.43 -19.23
C HIS A 559 -19.54 -4.55 -19.58
N PRO A 560 -20.16 -3.49 -20.13
CA PRO A 560 -21.51 -3.57 -20.70
C PRO A 560 -21.65 -4.67 -21.75
N SER A 561 -22.87 -5.18 -21.91
CA SER A 561 -23.15 -6.15 -23.00
C SER A 561 -22.90 -5.49 -24.36
N GLY A 562 -22.22 -6.20 -25.26
CA GLY A 562 -21.89 -5.70 -26.60
C GLY A 562 -20.63 -4.82 -26.68
N THR A 563 -19.84 -4.72 -25.61
CA THR A 563 -18.51 -4.09 -25.67
C THR A 563 -17.63 -4.75 -26.72
N SER A 564 -16.95 -3.94 -27.55
CA SER A 564 -16.07 -4.41 -28.62
C SER A 564 -14.93 -5.25 -28.08
N GLY A 565 -14.45 -6.19 -28.88
CA GLY A 565 -13.33 -7.04 -28.48
C GLY A 565 -12.04 -6.25 -28.29
N GLU A 566 -11.84 -5.14 -29.01
CA GLU A 566 -10.69 -4.25 -28.78
C GLU A 566 -10.68 -3.70 -27.35
N VAL A 567 -11.85 -3.26 -26.84
CA VAL A 567 -11.96 -2.73 -25.48
C VAL A 567 -11.73 -3.82 -24.44
N LEU A 568 -12.25 -5.03 -24.68
CA LEU A 568 -12.02 -6.18 -23.78
C LEU A 568 -10.54 -6.56 -23.72
N TRP A 569 -9.86 -6.63 -24.87
CA TRP A 569 -8.43 -6.92 -24.93
C TRP A 569 -7.60 -5.82 -24.28
N ARG A 570 -7.86 -4.55 -24.60
CA ARG A 570 -7.19 -3.40 -23.98
C ARG A 570 -7.35 -3.43 -22.46
N SER A 571 -8.56 -3.71 -21.97
CA SER A 571 -8.82 -3.79 -20.53
C SER A 571 -8.11 -4.96 -19.86
N PHE A 572 -8.11 -6.14 -20.48
CA PHE A 572 -7.37 -7.31 -20.00
C PHE A 572 -5.86 -7.06 -19.99
N PHE A 573 -5.33 -6.50 -21.08
CA PHE A 573 -3.92 -6.18 -21.25
C PHE A 573 -3.45 -5.14 -20.23
N ASN A 574 -4.24 -4.09 -19.99
CA ASN A 574 -3.94 -3.10 -18.98
C ASN A 574 -3.79 -3.73 -17.57
N LYS A 575 -4.72 -4.61 -17.19
CA LYS A 575 -4.73 -5.27 -15.87
C LYS A 575 -3.61 -6.29 -15.68
N LEU A 576 -3.22 -7.01 -16.73
CA LEU A 576 -2.25 -8.11 -16.64
C LEU A 576 -0.83 -7.68 -16.97
N VAL A 577 -0.67 -6.72 -17.89
CA VAL A 577 0.61 -6.32 -18.48
C VAL A 577 0.95 -4.87 -18.16
N GLU A 578 0.13 -3.88 -18.53
CA GLU A 578 0.54 -2.45 -18.37
C GLU A 578 0.71 -2.01 -16.92
N ASP A 579 -0.10 -2.54 -15.99
CA ASP A 579 0.05 -2.29 -14.55
C ASP A 579 1.38 -2.84 -14.00
N ARG A 580 2.06 -3.73 -14.75
CA ARG A 580 3.30 -4.43 -14.37
C ARG A 580 4.48 -4.14 -15.30
N ALA A 581 4.27 -3.49 -16.44
CA ALA A 581 5.30 -3.25 -17.45
C ALA A 581 5.87 -1.84 -17.37
N ARG A 582 7.05 -1.65 -17.97
CA ARG A 582 7.70 -0.33 -18.11
C ARG A 582 6.85 0.60 -18.98
N ASP A 583 7.11 1.91 -18.88
CA ASP A 583 6.37 2.98 -19.59
C ASP A 583 6.31 2.83 -21.14
N GLU A 584 7.06 1.88 -21.70
CA GLU A 584 7.19 1.57 -23.13
C GLU A 584 6.22 0.47 -23.62
N VAL A 585 5.46 -0.17 -22.73
CA VAL A 585 4.52 -1.25 -23.11
C VAL A 585 3.09 -0.75 -22.95
N SER A 586 2.38 -0.59 -24.06
CA SER A 586 0.94 -0.30 -24.07
C SER A 586 0.21 -1.07 -25.16
N TRP A 587 -1.10 -1.22 -25.01
CA TRP A 587 -1.97 -1.82 -26.01
C TRP A 587 -1.86 -1.11 -27.36
N ASP A 588 -1.73 0.21 -27.35
CA ASP A 588 -1.63 1.02 -28.57
C ASP A 588 -0.29 0.78 -29.29
N ILE A 589 0.82 0.64 -28.55
CA ILE A 589 2.13 0.27 -29.12
C ILE A 589 2.09 -1.14 -29.71
N LEU A 590 1.48 -2.11 -29.01
CA LEU A 590 1.31 -3.47 -29.55
C LEU A 590 0.47 -3.51 -30.82
N LYS A 591 -0.56 -2.65 -30.92
CA LYS A 591 -1.37 -2.53 -32.13
C LYS A 591 -0.54 -2.03 -33.30
N GLU A 592 0.35 -1.06 -33.07
CA GLU A 592 1.27 -0.53 -34.09
C GLU A 592 2.34 -1.54 -34.52
N ASP A 593 2.95 -2.28 -33.57
CA ASP A 593 3.96 -3.31 -33.85
C ASP A 593 3.36 -4.60 -34.43
N SER A 594 2.10 -4.93 -34.13
CA SER A 594 1.41 -6.06 -34.78
C SER A 594 1.20 -5.85 -36.29
N LEU A 595 1.43 -4.64 -36.80
CA LEU A 595 1.47 -4.28 -38.21
C LEU A 595 2.90 -4.20 -38.80
N GLY A 596 3.96 -4.50 -38.04
CA GLY A 596 5.35 -4.37 -38.50
C GLY A 596 6.36 -5.22 -37.72
N LYS A 597 7.05 -6.11 -38.45
CA LYS A 597 8.20 -6.93 -38.01
C LYS A 597 9.17 -6.18 -37.08
N ASN A 598 9.15 -6.46 -35.77
CA ASN A 598 10.32 -6.63 -34.88
C ASN A 598 9.93 -6.55 -33.38
N THR A 599 9.41 -7.64 -32.82
CA THR A 599 9.33 -7.80 -31.35
C THR A 599 9.61 -9.26 -31.00
N LEU A 600 10.88 -9.64 -31.12
CA LEU A 600 11.43 -10.92 -30.61
C LEU A 600 12.44 -10.68 -29.47
N GLY A 601 12.37 -9.53 -28.81
CA GLY A 601 13.23 -9.18 -27.69
C GLY A 601 12.51 -8.29 -26.68
N MET A 602 11.52 -8.85 -25.98
CA MET A 602 11.04 -8.36 -24.68
C MET A 602 10.80 -9.55 -23.78
#